data_AF-A0A846DY50-F1
#
_entry.id   AF-A0A846DY50-F1
#
_cell.length_a   1.000
_cell.length_b   1.000
_cell.length_c   1.000
_cell.angle_alpha   90.00
_cell.angle_beta   90.00
_cell.angle_gamma   90.00
#
_symmetry.space_group_name_H-M   'P 1'
#
loop_
_entity.id
_entity.type
_entity.pdbx_description
1 polymer ?
#
loop_
_entity_poly.entity_id
_entity_poly.type
_entity_poly.pdbx_seq_one_letter_code
_entity_poly.pdbx_strand_id
1 'polypeptide(L)'
;KLADKVHGINIKLMKAGGLTEALRMVHAAKACGLQIMFGCYSDSSLANTAAAQLAPFADYLDLDSHLNLLDDPFSGATLQQSKLIPNDLPGLGVTRGEEPSPKEQDIAKSRDRRLIID
;
A
#
# COMPACT_ATOMS: atom_id res chain seq x y z
N LYS A 1 -12.01 17.02 -20.83
CA LYS A 1 -12.09 15.59 -20.46
C LYS A 1 -10.69 14.99 -20.61
N LEU A 2 -10.32 14.03 -19.76
CA LEU A 2 -8.99 13.40 -19.78
C LEU A 2 -9.01 11.96 -20.29
N ALA A 3 -10.17 11.29 -20.29
CA ALA A 3 -10.28 9.88 -20.67
C ALA A 3 -9.83 9.57 -22.11
N ASP A 4 -9.91 10.55 -23.01
CA ASP A 4 -9.45 10.48 -24.40
C ASP A 4 -7.97 10.89 -24.57
N LYS A 5 -7.28 11.20 -23.48
CA LYS A 5 -5.89 11.73 -23.46
C LYS A 5 -4.92 10.88 -22.65
N VAL A 6 -5.39 9.86 -21.96
CA VAL A 6 -4.59 8.94 -21.16
C VAL A 6 -5.06 7.51 -21.40
N HIS A 7 -4.15 6.54 -21.28
CA HIS A 7 -4.50 5.12 -21.45
C HIS A 7 -5.09 4.49 -20.18
N GLY A 8 -4.83 5.09 -19.02
CA GLY A 8 -5.23 4.53 -17.74
C GLY A 8 -5.08 5.52 -16.59
N ILE A 9 -5.48 5.07 -15.40
CA ILE A 9 -5.36 5.82 -14.16
C ILE A 9 -4.53 5.06 -13.12
N ASN A 10 -3.77 5.80 -12.32
CA ASN A 10 -3.09 5.29 -11.12
C ASN A 10 -3.86 5.74 -9.87
N ILE A 11 -4.57 4.79 -9.26
CA ILE A 11 -5.36 4.98 -8.05
C ILE A 11 -4.45 4.72 -6.84
N LYS A 12 -4.32 5.72 -5.96
CA LYS A 12 -3.64 5.60 -4.66
C LYS A 12 -4.66 5.85 -3.56
N LEU A 13 -4.74 4.99 -2.54
CA LEU A 13 -5.78 5.09 -1.51
C LEU A 13 -5.80 6.45 -0.80
N MET A 14 -4.62 6.99 -0.47
CA MET A 14 -4.47 8.28 0.20
C MET A 14 -4.92 9.48 -0.66
N LYS A 15 -4.90 9.35 -2.00
CA LYS A 15 -5.42 10.37 -2.92
C LYS A 15 -6.90 10.19 -3.21
N ALA A 16 -7.35 8.94 -3.24
CA ALA A 16 -8.74 8.61 -3.52
C ALA A 16 -9.66 8.94 -2.33
N GLY A 17 -9.14 8.87 -1.10
CA GLY A 17 -9.95 8.98 0.12
C GLY A 17 -10.41 7.62 0.64
N GLY A 18 -9.60 6.57 0.44
CA GLY A 18 -9.86 5.22 0.93
C GLY A 18 -10.50 4.28 -0.09
N LEU A 19 -10.86 3.07 0.38
CA LEU A 19 -11.30 1.95 -0.47
C LEU A 19 -12.62 2.24 -1.20
N THR A 20 -13.57 2.90 -0.53
CA THR A 20 -14.87 3.21 -1.12
C THR A 20 -14.74 4.12 -2.34
N GLU A 21 -13.95 5.18 -2.24
CA GLU A 21 -13.71 6.08 -3.36
C GLU A 21 -12.82 5.44 -4.43
N ALA A 22 -11.84 4.61 -4.03
CA ALA A 22 -11.05 3.84 -4.99
C ALA A 22 -11.94 2.93 -5.86
N LEU A 23 -12.92 2.24 -5.28
CA LEU A 23 -13.90 1.44 -6.02
C LEU A 23 -14.77 2.29 -6.95
N ARG A 24 -15.20 3.48 -6.52
CA ARG A 24 -15.93 4.40 -7.42
C ARG A 24 -15.07 4.83 -8.61
N MET A 25 -13.79 5.11 -8.39
CA MET A 25 -12.83 5.43 -9.46
C MET A 25 -12.62 4.24 -10.39
N VAL A 26 -12.54 3.00 -9.87
CA VAL A 26 -12.49 1.77 -10.69
C VAL A 26 -13.69 1.71 -11.63
N HIS A 27 -14.91 1.88 -11.11
CA HIS A 27 -16.11 1.82 -11.94
C HIS A 27 -16.13 2.91 -13.01
N ALA A 28 -15.73 4.14 -12.67
CA ALA A 28 -15.65 5.24 -13.62
C ALA A 28 -14.60 4.98 -14.72
N ALA A 29 -13.42 4.46 -14.35
CA ALA A 29 -12.36 4.12 -15.30
C ALA A 29 -12.79 3.01 -16.25
N LYS A 30 -13.40 1.93 -15.73
CA LYS A 30 -13.93 0.84 -16.56
C LYS A 30 -15.01 1.32 -17.52
N ALA A 31 -15.92 2.20 -17.08
CA ALA A 31 -16.93 2.80 -17.95
C ALA A 31 -16.32 3.66 -19.07
N CYS A 32 -15.11 4.18 -18.87
CA CYS A 32 -14.35 4.93 -19.86
C CYS A 32 -13.37 4.07 -20.68
N GLY A 33 -13.33 2.75 -20.47
CA GLY A 33 -12.39 1.86 -21.15
C GLY A 33 -10.91 2.09 -20.80
N LEU A 34 -10.64 2.68 -19.64
CA LEU A 34 -9.28 2.99 -19.17
C LEU A 34 -8.67 1.81 -18.41
N GLN A 35 -7.36 1.62 -18.56
CA GLN A 35 -6.59 0.71 -17.72
C GLN A 35 -6.48 1.21 -16.28
N ILE A 36 -6.34 0.29 -15.34
CA ILE A 36 -6.29 0.57 -13.90
C ILE A 36 -4.97 0.07 -13.31
N MET A 37 -4.28 0.98 -12.64
CA MET A 37 -3.14 0.67 -11.78
C MET A 37 -3.47 1.05 -10.34
N PHE A 38 -3.20 0.18 -9.38
CA PHE A 38 -3.13 0.60 -7.97
C PHE A 38 -1.69 0.90 -7.62
N GLY A 39 -1.47 2.11 -7.10
CA GLY A 39 -0.17 2.59 -6.66
C GLY A 39 -0.16 2.91 -5.17
N CYS A 40 1.04 2.96 -4.62
CA CYS A 40 1.28 3.38 -3.24
C CYS A 40 2.11 4.66 -3.19
N TYR A 41 2.14 5.32 -2.03
CA TYR A 41 3.20 6.26 -1.67
C TYR A 41 4.20 5.54 -0.76
N SER A 42 4.89 6.21 0.17
CA SER A 42 5.62 5.59 1.29
C SER A 42 4.65 5.02 2.34
N ASP A 43 3.73 4.18 1.89
CA ASP A 43 2.65 3.60 2.68
C ASP A 43 3.13 2.36 3.46
N SER A 44 2.60 2.16 4.66
CA SER A 44 2.85 0.94 5.42
C SER A 44 2.09 -0.28 4.86
N SER A 45 2.41 -1.45 5.40
CA SER A 45 1.75 -2.71 5.12
C SER A 45 0.24 -2.61 5.34
N LEU A 46 -0.23 -1.72 6.22
CA LEU A 46 -1.66 -1.45 6.40
C LEU A 46 -2.33 -1.01 5.09
N ALA A 47 -1.85 0.06 4.48
CA ALA A 47 -2.48 0.61 3.29
C ALA A 47 -2.20 -0.24 2.04
N ASN A 48 -0.99 -0.81 1.92
CA ASN A 48 -0.65 -1.70 0.81
C ASN A 48 -1.46 -3.01 0.83
N THR A 49 -1.65 -3.62 2.00
CA THR A 49 -2.50 -4.82 2.13
C THR A 49 -3.96 -4.49 1.84
N ALA A 50 -4.47 -3.35 2.34
CA ALA A 50 -5.82 -2.90 2.03
C ALA A 50 -6.02 -2.69 0.53
N ALA A 51 -5.07 -2.04 -0.16
CA ALA A 51 -5.12 -1.84 -1.60
C ALA A 51 -5.01 -3.16 -2.39
N ALA A 52 -4.23 -4.13 -1.90
CA ALA A 52 -4.06 -5.43 -2.53
C ALA A 52 -5.38 -6.22 -2.62
N GLN A 53 -6.35 -5.97 -1.73
CA GLN A 53 -7.70 -6.55 -1.82
C GLN A 53 -8.45 -6.11 -3.10
N LEU A 54 -8.08 -4.98 -3.70
CA LEU A 54 -8.65 -4.49 -4.95
C LEU A 54 -7.92 -5.02 -6.20
N ALA A 55 -6.88 -5.84 -6.04
CA ALA A 55 -6.08 -6.40 -7.15
C ALA A 55 -6.90 -7.02 -8.30
N PRO A 56 -8.05 -7.69 -8.07
CA PRO A 56 -8.87 -8.23 -9.18
C PRO A 56 -9.41 -7.17 -10.16
N PHE A 57 -9.38 -5.89 -9.79
CA PHE A 57 -9.78 -4.78 -10.65
C PHE A 57 -8.62 -4.14 -11.43
N ALA A 58 -7.38 -4.53 -11.14
CA ALA A 58 -6.18 -3.89 -11.65
C ALA A 58 -5.65 -4.60 -12.90
N ASP A 59 -5.12 -3.81 -13.83
CA ASP A 59 -4.22 -4.27 -14.89
C ASP A 59 -2.77 -4.30 -14.40
N TYR A 60 -2.41 -3.37 -13.49
CA TYR A 60 -1.07 -3.22 -12.94
C TYR A 60 -1.10 -2.94 -11.43
N LEU A 61 -0.07 -3.38 -10.70
CA LEU A 61 0.10 -3.15 -9.27
C LEU A 61 1.48 -2.60 -8.95
N ASP A 62 1.50 -1.56 -8.12
CA ASP A 62 2.68 -0.90 -7.55
C ASP A 62 2.39 -0.68 -6.05
N LEU A 63 2.53 -1.75 -5.27
CA LEU A 63 2.14 -1.84 -3.85
C LEU A 63 3.29 -2.36 -2.97
N ASP A 64 4.52 -1.92 -3.24
CA ASP A 64 5.74 -2.47 -2.63
C ASP A 64 6.41 -1.53 -1.61
N SER A 65 5.86 -0.34 -1.37
CA SER A 65 6.52 0.68 -0.56
C SER A 65 6.77 0.31 0.89
N HIS A 66 5.94 -0.56 1.47
CA HIS A 66 6.12 -1.10 2.81
C HIS A 66 7.42 -1.91 2.95
N LEU A 67 7.97 -2.45 1.85
CA LEU A 67 9.25 -3.15 1.83
C LEU A 67 10.44 -2.19 2.06
N ASN A 68 10.23 -0.88 1.92
CA ASN A 68 11.24 0.15 2.17
C ASN A 68 11.20 0.72 3.59
N LEU A 69 10.28 0.25 4.45
CA LEU A 69 10.16 0.70 5.83
C LEU A 69 10.95 -0.22 6.77
N LEU A 70 11.76 0.36 7.65
CA LEU A 70 12.55 -0.40 8.63
C LEU A 70 11.71 -0.89 9.81
N ASP A 71 10.72 -0.09 10.20
CA ASP A 71 9.96 -0.20 11.45
C ASP A 71 8.44 -0.08 11.20
N ASP A 72 7.96 -0.73 10.13
CA ASP A 72 6.53 -0.86 9.88
C ASP A 72 5.83 -1.61 11.03
N PRO A 73 4.92 -0.98 11.78
CA PRO A 73 4.25 -1.64 12.90
C PRO A 73 3.15 -2.60 12.43
N PHE A 74 2.92 -2.73 11.12
CA PHE A 74 1.90 -3.58 10.54
C PHE A 74 2.50 -4.76 9.79
N SER A 75 1.77 -5.87 9.77
CA SER A 75 2.06 -7.03 8.91
C SER A 75 0.81 -7.41 8.14
N GLY A 76 0.95 -7.84 6.90
CA GLY A 76 -0.19 -8.14 6.03
C GLY A 76 0.20 -8.95 4.81
N ALA A 77 -0.07 -8.42 3.61
CA ALA A 77 0.30 -9.07 2.37
C ALA A 77 1.83 -9.25 2.28
N THR A 78 2.27 -10.35 1.68
CA THR A 78 3.70 -10.72 1.62
C THR A 78 4.18 -10.80 0.19
N LEU A 79 5.44 -10.44 -0.06
CA LEU A 79 6.04 -10.63 -1.37
C LEU A 79 6.47 -12.09 -1.56
N GLN A 80 5.88 -12.78 -2.53
CA GLN A 80 6.24 -14.14 -2.93
C GLN A 80 6.49 -14.17 -4.43
N GLN A 81 7.68 -14.61 -4.86
CA GLN A 81 8.04 -14.71 -6.29
C GLN A 81 7.70 -13.43 -7.09
N SER A 82 8.07 -12.26 -6.54
CA SER A 82 7.79 -10.94 -7.10
C SER A 82 6.31 -10.55 -7.22
N LYS A 83 5.43 -11.21 -6.45
CA LYS A 83 4.01 -10.89 -6.38
C LYS A 83 3.63 -10.58 -4.94
N LEU A 84 2.83 -9.55 -4.75
CA LEU A 84 2.23 -9.26 -3.44
C LEU A 84 1.03 -10.19 -3.23
N ILE A 85 1.11 -11.05 -2.23
CA ILE A 85 0.10 -12.07 -1.92
C ILE A 85 -0.66 -11.65 -0.65
N PRO A 86 -1.96 -11.30 -0.76
CA PRO A 86 -2.82 -11.12 0.40
C PRO A 86 -2.95 -12.43 1.20
N ASN A 87 -3.19 -12.30 2.51
CA ASN A 87 -3.48 -13.43 3.38
C ASN A 87 -5.00 -13.62 3.55
N ASP A 88 -5.39 -14.71 4.22
CA ASP A 88 -6.79 -15.07 4.47
C ASP A 88 -7.33 -14.52 5.81
N LEU A 89 -6.67 -13.53 6.42
CA LEU A 89 -7.15 -12.93 7.66
C LEU A 89 -8.37 -12.03 7.40
N PRO A 90 -9.31 -11.92 8.35
CA PRO A 90 -10.50 -11.10 8.17
C PRO A 90 -10.18 -9.60 8.09
N GLY A 91 -11.17 -8.82 7.63
CA GLY A 91 -11.04 -7.37 7.51
C GLY A 91 -10.08 -6.99 6.38
N LEU A 92 -9.08 -6.16 6.68
CA LEU A 92 -8.07 -5.74 5.70
C LEU A 92 -6.95 -6.77 5.50
N GLY A 93 -6.92 -7.85 6.28
CA GLY A 93 -5.81 -8.80 6.25
C GLY A 93 -4.56 -8.31 6.97
N VAL A 94 -4.70 -7.42 7.95
CA VAL A 94 -3.59 -6.73 8.61
C VAL A 94 -3.58 -7.01 10.11
N THR A 95 -2.40 -7.29 10.66
CA THR A 95 -2.13 -7.31 12.10
C THR A 95 -1.21 -6.16 12.47
N ARG A 96 -1.35 -5.64 13.70
CA ARG A 96 -0.38 -4.69 14.27
C ARG A 96 0.57 -5.49 15.17
N GLY A 97 1.87 -5.32 15.00
CA GLY A 97 2.86 -5.83 15.93
C GLY A 97 2.69 -5.20 17.32
N GLU A 98 3.18 -5.88 18.35
CA GLU A 98 3.24 -5.30 19.69
C GLU A 98 4.12 -4.05 19.68
N GLU A 99 3.74 -3.00 20.43
CA GLU A 99 4.64 -1.86 20.57
C GLU A 99 5.93 -2.31 21.27
N PRO A 100 7.11 -1.96 20.73
CA PRO A 100 8.36 -2.28 21.39
C PRO A 100 8.33 -1.70 22.80
N SER A 101 8.84 -2.46 23.76
CA SER A 101 8.90 -2.02 25.15
C SER A 101 9.66 -0.69 25.24
N PRO A 102 9.40 0.16 26.26
CA PRO A 102 10.06 1.46 26.39
C PRO A 102 11.59 1.41 26.27
N LYS A 103 12.22 0.30 26.70
CA LYS A 103 13.67 0.06 26.60
C LYS A 103 14.16 -0.14 25.15
N GLU A 104 13.36 -0.78 24.30
CA GLU A 104 13.69 -1.01 22.89
C GLU A 104 13.53 0.28 22.07
N GLN A 105 12.57 1.13 22.45
CA GLN A 105 12.38 2.46 21.87
C GLN A 105 13.59 3.39 22.11
N ASP A 106 14.20 3.33 23.30
CA ASP A 106 15.41 4.11 23.63
C ASP A 106 16.64 3.65 22.84
N ILE A 107 16.76 2.33 22.58
CA ILE A 107 17.85 1.76 21.78
C ILE A 107 17.72 2.18 20.31
N ALA A 108 16.51 2.15 19.74
CA ALA A 108 16.24 2.58 18.36
C ALA A 108 16.60 4.07 18.15
N LYS A 109 16.19 4.97 19.06
CA LYS A 109 16.54 6.40 19.03
C LYS A 109 18.05 6.66 19.11
N SER A 110 18.82 5.78 19.77
CA SER A 110 20.28 5.91 19.87
C SER A 110 21.03 5.45 18.61
N ARG A 111 20.41 4.61 17.78
CA ARG A 111 20.96 4.10 16.52
C ARG A 111 20.67 5.04 15.35
N ASP A 112 19.51 5.71 15.38
CA ASP A 112 19.08 6.68 14.37
C ASP A 112 20.03 7.90 14.26
N ARG A 113 20.68 8.29 15.37
CA ARG A 113 21.70 9.36 15.37
C ARG A 113 23.03 9.01 14.69
N ARG A 114 23.24 7.75 14.28
CA ARG A 114 24.49 7.28 13.65
C ARG A 114 24.41 7.09 12.14
N LEU A 115 23.25 7.36 11.52
CA LEU A 115 23.03 7.21 10.07
C LEU A 115 22.81 8.52 9.30
N ILE A 116 22.93 9.68 9.95
CA ILE A 116 23.10 10.96 9.23
C ILE A 116 24.61 11.22 9.08
N ILE A 117 25.19 10.68 8.02
CA ILE A 117 26.43 11.17 7.42
C ILE A 117 26.17 11.22 5.92
N ASP A 118 26.04 12.45 5.42
CA ASP A 118 26.00 12.97 4.04
C ASP A 118 25.54 12.05 2.88
#